data_AF-A0A831PKF3-F1
#
_entry.id   AF-A0A831PKF3-F1
#
_cell.length_a   1.000
_cell.length_b   1.000
_cell.length_c   1.000
_cell.angle_alpha   90.00
_cell.angle_beta   90.00
_cell.angle_gamma   90.00
#
_symmetry.space_group_name_H-M   'P 1'
#
loop_
_entity.id
_entity.type
_entity.pdbx_description
1 polymer ?
#
loop_
_entity_poly.entity_id
_entity_poly.type
_entity_poly.pdbx_seq_one_letter_code
_entity_poly.pdbx_strand_id
1 'polypeptide(L)' 'MDLITVETANTCPFCGGVLELVEDDTFIWLGCRRCMRYVKRDKRSVVKRHVDYREKRFNWVGMMAELYQLYKK' A
#
# COMPACT_ATOMS: atom_id res chain seq x y z
N MET A 1 -13.96 11.16 8.28
CA MET A 1 -12.62 10.58 8.07
C MET A 1 -12.24 10.89 6.64
N ASP A 2 -11.08 11.52 6.48
CA ASP A 2 -10.61 11.95 5.18
C ASP A 2 -9.80 10.82 4.55
N LEU A 3 -10.07 10.54 3.27
CA LEU A 3 -9.27 9.60 2.50
C LEU A 3 -8.01 10.31 2.03
N ILE A 4 -6.85 9.79 2.44
CA ILE A 4 -5.56 10.27 1.96
C ILE A 4 -5.13 9.39 0.80
N THR A 5 -4.70 9.99 -0.30
CA THR A 5 -4.20 9.26 -1.48
C THR A 5 -2.81 9.77 -1.84
N VAL A 6 -1.90 8.82 -2.06
CA VAL A 6 -0.50 9.08 -2.41
C VAL A 6 -0.14 8.29 -3.67
N GLU A 7 0.33 8.96 -4.71
CA GLU A 7 0.87 8.31 -5.89
C GLU A 7 2.19 7.61 -5.57
N THR A 8 2.40 6.43 -6.14
CA THR A 8 3.60 5.61 -5.89
C THR A 8 4.49 5.58 -7.12
N ALA A 9 5.76 5.22 -6.96
CA ALA A 9 6.64 4.93 -8.09
C ALA A 9 6.28 3.60 -8.81
N ASN A 10 5.37 2.80 -8.24
CA ASN A 10 5.00 1.51 -8.82
C ASN A 10 3.98 1.68 -9.95
N THR A 11 4.17 0.89 -11.01
CA THR A 11 3.24 0.84 -12.14
C THR A 11 2.34 -0.40 -12.06
N CYS A 12 1.12 -0.23 -12.53
CA CYS A 12 0.13 -1.29 -12.66
C CYS A 12 0.59 -2.27 -13.75
N PRO A 13 0.83 -3.56 -13.44
CA PRO A 13 1.23 -4.55 -14.43
C PRO A 13 0.18 -4.82 -15.51
N PHE A 14 -1.06 -4.37 -15.34
CA PHE A 14 -2.16 -4.63 -16.27
C PHE A 14 -2.38 -3.51 -17.30
N CYS A 15 -2.17 -2.24 -16.93
CA CYS A 15 -2.42 -1.09 -17.81
C CYS A 15 -1.28 -0.07 -17.88
N GLY A 16 -0.18 -0.29 -17.15
CA GLY A 16 0.95 0.64 -17.06
C GLY A 16 0.66 1.93 -16.28
N GLY A 17 -0.56 2.16 -15.80
CA GLY A 17 -0.92 3.32 -14.98
C GLY A 17 -0.18 3.35 -13.65
N VAL A 18 -0.03 4.54 -13.08
CA VAL A 18 0.55 4.74 -11.74
C VAL A 18 -0.35 4.07 -10.69
N LEU A 19 0.27 3.32 -9.76
CA LEU A 19 -0.44 2.81 -8.58
C LEU A 19 -0.52 3.90 -7.51
N GLU A 20 -1.63 3.92 -6.81
CA GLU A 20 -1.88 4.80 -5.68
C GLU A 20 -2.02 3.99 -4.40
N LEU A 21 -1.52 4.57 -3.33
CA LEU A 21 -1.74 4.14 -1.96
C LEU A 21 -2.82 5.03 -1.37
N VAL A 22 -3.96 4.45 -1.04
CA VAL A 22 -5.07 5.14 -0.37
C VAL A 22 -5.10 4.66 1.07
N GLU A 23 -5.40 5.53 2.02
CA GLU A 23 -5.61 5.15 3.40
C GLU A 23 -6.73 5.93 4.08
N ASP A 24 -7.30 5.28 5.10
CA ASP A 24 -8.10 5.91 6.15
C ASP A 24 -7.52 5.51 7.52
N ASP A 25 -8.29 5.72 8.59
CA ASP A 25 -7.88 5.41 9.96
C ASP A 25 -7.67 3.90 10.21
N THR A 26 -8.32 3.03 9.45
CA THR A 26 -8.39 1.59 9.70
C THR A 26 -7.69 0.77 8.63
N PHE A 27 -7.71 1.23 7.39
CA PHE A 27 -7.36 0.47 6.22
C PHE A 27 -6.38 1.21 5.33
N ILE A 28 -5.60 0.40 4.62
CA ILE A 28 -4.72 0.81 3.55
C ILE A 28 -5.09 0.04 2.29
N TRP A 29 -5.10 0.72 1.16
CA TRP A 29 -5.35 0.15 -0.15
C TRP A 29 -4.19 0.49 -1.06
N LEU A 30 -3.67 -0.52 -1.76
CA LEU A 30 -2.82 -0.29 -2.93
C LEU A 30 -3.60 -0.67 -4.17
N GLY A 31 -3.67 0.22 -5.15
CA GLY A 31 -4.42 -0.08 -6.35
C GLY A 31 -4.18 0.84 -7.53
N CYS A 32 -4.87 0.53 -8.62
CA CYS A 32 -4.82 1.31 -9.85
C CYS A 32 -6.21 1.88 -10.13
N ARG A 33 -6.32 3.21 -10.10
CA ARG A 33 -7.56 3.92 -10.42
C ARG A 33 -8.09 3.64 -11.83
N ARG A 34 -7.20 3.41 -12.81
CA ARG A 34 -7.60 3.08 -14.19
C ARG A 34 -8.22 1.69 -14.32
N CYS A 35 -7.66 0.71 -13.60
CA CYS A 35 -8.18 -0.66 -13.62
C CYS A 35 -9.29 -0.91 -12.59
N MET A 36 -9.52 0.03 -11.66
CA MET A 36 -10.40 -0.14 -10.51
C MET A 36 -10.06 -1.37 -9.65
N ARG A 37 -8.81 -1.83 -9.68
CA ARG A 37 -8.32 -2.96 -8.89
C ARG A 37 -7.60 -2.42 -7.66
N TYR A 38 -7.98 -2.90 -6.48
CA TYR A 38 -7.38 -2.49 -5.21
C TYR A 38 -7.24 -3.68 -4.28
N VAL A 39 -6.14 -3.72 -3.54
CA VAL A 39 -5.95 -4.65 -2.43
C VAL A 39 -6.09 -3.90 -1.12
N LYS A 40 -7.17 -4.20 -0.39
CA LYS A 40 -7.45 -3.67 0.95
C LYS A 40 -6.75 -4.50 2.02
N ARG A 41 -6.13 -3.84 3.00
CA ARG A 41 -5.59 -4.47 4.20
C ARG A 41 -5.86 -3.62 5.44
N ASP A 42 -5.97 -4.30 6.58
CA ASP A 42 -5.97 -3.63 7.88
C ASP A 42 -4.61 -2.93 8.09
N LYS A 43 -4.66 -1.62 8.30
CA LYS A 43 -3.48 -0.74 8.38
C LYS A 43 -2.60 -1.15 9.55
N ARG A 44 -3.19 -1.40 10.72
CA ARG A 44 -2.47 -1.77 11.94
C ARG A 44 -1.72 -3.10 11.77
N SER A 45 -2.35 -4.07 11.14
CA SER A 45 -1.77 -5.40 10.92
C SER A 45 -0.60 -5.38 9.95
N VAL A 46 -0.72 -4.61 8.85
CA VAL A 46 0.38 -4.45 7.89
C VAL A 46 1.53 -3.67 8.50
N VAL A 47 1.26 -2.50 9.08
CA VAL A 47 2.28 -1.62 9.68
C VAL A 47 3.08 -2.36 10.75
N LYS A 48 2.42 -3.08 11.66
CA LYS A 48 3.10 -3.81 12.75
C LYS A 48 4.16 -4.81 12.26
N ARG A 49 4.02 -5.38 11.06
CA ARG A 49 5.01 -6.32 10.50
C ARG A 49 6.28 -5.65 10.00
N HIS A 50 6.23 -4.33 9.76
CA HIS A 50 7.31 -3.55 9.16
C HIS A 50 7.91 -2.50 10.10
N VAL A 51 7.50 -2.48 11.38
CA VAL A 51 8.12 -1.65 12.42
C VAL A 51 9.22 -2.45 13.13
N ASP A 52 10.44 -1.92 13.11
CA ASP A 52 11.47 -2.30 14.07
C ASP A 52 11.37 -1.38 15.30
N TYR A 53 10.82 -1.90 16.40
CA TYR A 53 10.63 -1.15 17.63
C TYR A 53 11.93 -0.95 18.41
N ARG A 54 12.96 -1.77 18.19
CA ARG A 54 14.25 -1.63 18.87
C ARG A 54 15.03 -0.48 18.26
N GLU A 55 15.09 -0.48 16.93
CA GLU A 55 15.81 0.56 16.16
C GLU A 55 14.94 1.79 15.90
N LYS A 56 13.65 1.76 16.27
CA LYS A 56 12.65 2.82 15.98
C LYS A 56 12.59 3.17 14.49
N ARG A 57 12.67 2.16 13.64
CA ARG A 57 12.69 2.31 12.17
C ARG A 57 11.47 1.66 11.54
N PHE A 58 10.93 2.32 10.54
CA PHE A 58 9.87 1.76 9.71
C PHE A 58 10.41 1.31 8.35
N ASN A 59 10.14 0.07 7.99
CA ASN A 59 10.53 -0.51 6.71
C ASN A 59 9.48 -0.21 5.63
N TRP A 60 9.50 1.03 5.12
CA TRP A 60 8.63 1.46 4.02
C TRP A 60 8.75 0.57 2.78
N VAL A 61 9.99 0.22 2.41
CA VAL A 61 10.27 -0.61 1.23
C VAL A 61 9.65 -2.00 1.37
N GLY A 62 9.79 -2.62 2.54
CA GLY A 62 9.19 -3.92 2.85
C GLY A 62 7.67 -3.90 2.81
N MET A 63 7.05 -2.87 3.41
CA MET A 63 5.60 -2.71 3.38
C MET A 63 5.07 -2.56 1.95
N MET A 64 5.68 -1.68 1.16
CA MET A 64 5.29 -1.45 -0.22
C MET A 64 5.50 -2.70 -1.09
N ALA A 65 6.60 -3.43 -0.89
CA ALA A 65 6.86 -4.68 -1.59
C ALA A 65 5.79 -5.75 -1.26
N GLU A 66 5.40 -5.88 0.02
CA GLU A 66 4.33 -6.79 0.43
C GLU A 66 3.00 -6.45 -0.24
N LEU A 67 2.58 -5.19 -0.16
CA LEU A 67 1.32 -4.73 -0.77
C LEU A 67 1.33 -4.92 -2.29
N TYR A 68 2.45 -4.66 -2.96
CA TYR A 68 2.58 -4.84 -4.40
C TYR A 68 2.54 -6.31 -4.82
N GLN A 69 3.15 -7.21 -4.05
CA GLN A 69 3.04 -8.66 -4.29
C GLN A 69 1.60 -9.14 -4.13
N LEU A 70 0.88 -8.62 -3.14
CA LEU A 70 -0.54 -8.93 -2.97
C LEU A 70 -1.39 -8.38 -4.12
N TYR A 71 -1.06 -7.20 -4.67
CA TYR A 71 -1.76 -6.62 -5.81
C TYR A 71 -1.60 -7.42 -7.10
N LYS A 72 -0.42 -8.03 -7.29
CA LYS A 72 -0.10 -8.86 -8.47
C LYS A 72 -0.81 -10.20 -8.48
N LYS A 73 -1.18 -10.74 -7.32
CA LYS A 73 -2.04 -11.93 -7.22
C LYS A 73 -3.44 -11.58 -7.69
#